data_AF-A0A1D2TQ65-F1
#
_entry.id   AF-A0A1D2TQ65-F1
#
_cell.length_a   1.000
_cell.length_b   1.000
_cell.length_c   1.000
_cell.angle_alpha   90.00
_cell.angle_beta   90.00
_cell.angle_gamma   90.00
#
_symmetry.space_group_name_H-M   'P 1'
#
loop_
_entity.id
_entity.type
_entity.pdbx_description
1 polymer ?
#
loop_
_entity_poly.entity_id
_entity_poly.type
_entity_poly.pdbx_seq_one_letter_code
_entity_poly.pdbx_strand_id
1 'polypeptide(L)'
;MVALLAELGKRFNGHANFEGIGLPETALGQPMELVSSHETDKYYDNLLGIQRQMRMAFPNTLTYQFVNYPREILAGFVDQMRTIGTGLGGPDIFLDDPGLNFDHPNKPKGIYYYYPQMSGLIPLTPSVMQANYDNTRHDGKGRVPTVAELLAFGRDRLRANYLFWTRAPGHFQQVLEQMQRIPLQGNPSGGLDALCPKAYVSCVE
;
A
#
# COMPACT_ATOMS: atom_id res chain seq x y z
N MET A 1 -1.92 -12.44 17.33
CA MET A 1 -1.65 -11.20 16.58
C MET A 1 -1.96 -9.94 17.40
N VAL A 2 -3.19 -9.71 17.86
CA VAL A 2 -3.57 -8.49 18.60
C VAL A 2 -2.69 -8.19 19.81
N ALA A 3 -2.41 -9.18 20.66
CA ALA A 3 -1.53 -9.00 21.82
C ALA A 3 -0.10 -8.55 21.42
N LEU A 4 0.43 -9.08 20.31
CA LEU A 4 1.73 -8.66 19.79
C LEU A 4 1.69 -7.19 19.33
N LEU A 5 0.67 -6.80 18.58
CA LEU A 5 0.50 -5.41 18.13
C LEU A 5 0.38 -4.44 19.31
N ALA A 6 -0.31 -4.82 20.38
CA ALA A 6 -0.40 -4.01 21.60
C ALA A 6 0.97 -3.81 22.26
N GLU A 7 1.79 -4.88 22.40
CA GLU A 7 3.13 -4.76 22.99
C GLU A 7 4.10 -3.99 22.08
N LEU A 8 4.01 -4.18 20.76
CA LEU A 8 4.79 -3.37 19.81
C LEU A 8 4.37 -1.89 19.87
N GLY A 9 3.07 -1.60 19.99
CA GLY A 9 2.56 -0.24 20.16
C GLY A 9 3.13 0.44 21.40
N LYS A 10 3.10 -0.24 22.56
CA LYS A 10 3.72 0.27 23.80
C LYS A 10 5.21 0.61 23.64
N ARG A 11 5.93 -0.17 22.82
CA ARG A 11 7.37 0.00 22.62
C ARG A 11 7.73 1.05 21.58
N PHE A 12 6.98 1.11 20.48
CA PHE A 12 7.40 1.82 19.26
C PHE A 12 6.49 2.97 18.85
N ASN A 13 5.23 3.03 19.32
CA ASN A 13 4.35 4.16 18.99
C ASN A 13 4.95 5.46 19.55
N GLY A 14 5.19 6.43 18.67
CA GLY A 14 5.81 7.71 19.02
C GLY A 14 7.35 7.69 19.04
N HIS A 15 7.99 6.57 18.68
CA HIS A 15 9.44 6.54 18.49
C HIS A 15 9.81 7.21 17.16
N ALA A 16 10.65 8.26 17.19
CA ALA A 16 10.96 9.10 16.02
C ALA A 16 11.56 8.33 14.83
N ASN A 17 12.23 7.20 15.07
CA ASN A 17 12.80 6.34 14.02
C ASN A 17 11.90 5.16 13.63
N PHE A 18 10.62 5.17 14.02
CA PHE A 18 9.66 4.11 13.69
C PHE A 18 8.47 4.70 12.92
N GLU A 19 8.66 4.80 11.60
CA GLU A 19 7.73 5.49 10.70
C GLU A 19 6.37 4.78 10.60
N GLY A 20 6.38 3.47 10.44
CA GLY A 20 5.16 2.71 10.20
C GLY A 20 5.28 1.21 10.42
N ILE A 21 4.11 0.59 10.51
CA ILE A 21 3.93 -0.85 10.61
C ILE A 21 2.80 -1.29 9.67
N GLY A 22 3.01 -2.39 8.97
CA GLY A 22 1.98 -2.96 8.11
C GLY A 22 1.95 -4.46 8.10
N LEU A 23 0.83 -4.99 7.60
CA LEU A 23 0.62 -6.43 7.42
C LEU A 23 0.75 -6.83 5.95
N PRO A 24 1.27 -8.04 5.68
CA PRO A 24 1.41 -8.57 4.32
C PRO A 24 0.04 -8.88 3.69
N GLU A 25 0.08 -9.22 2.41
CA GLU A 25 -1.04 -9.22 1.44
C GLU A 25 -2.39 -9.77 1.93
N THR A 26 -3.48 -9.18 1.42
CA THR A 26 -4.84 -9.71 1.59
C THR A 26 -5.08 -11.01 0.84
N ALA A 27 -4.30 -11.30 -0.20
CA ALA A 27 -4.48 -12.50 -1.02
C ALA A 27 -4.25 -13.78 -0.21
N LEU A 28 -5.19 -14.72 -0.29
CA LEU A 28 -5.10 -16.03 0.37
C LEU A 28 -4.10 -17.00 -0.30
N GLY A 29 -3.53 -16.61 -1.44
CA GLY A 29 -2.71 -17.51 -2.26
C GLY A 29 -3.51 -18.70 -2.80
N GLN A 30 -2.87 -19.86 -2.87
CA GLN A 30 -3.49 -21.13 -3.26
C GLN A 30 -3.65 -22.00 -2.01
N PRO A 31 -4.84 -22.07 -1.40
CA PRO A 31 -5.03 -22.86 -0.20
C PRO A 31 -4.92 -24.36 -0.53
N MET A 32 -4.36 -25.14 0.42
CA MET A 32 -4.23 -26.60 0.27
C MET A 32 -5.58 -27.32 0.27
N GLU A 33 -6.56 -26.75 0.98
CA GLU A 33 -7.93 -27.22 1.05
C GLU A 33 -8.87 -26.12 0.57
N LEU A 34 -10.06 -26.50 0.09
CA LEU A 34 -11.08 -25.55 -0.33
C LEU A 34 -11.54 -24.74 0.88
N VAL A 35 -11.35 -23.43 0.82
CA VAL A 35 -11.88 -22.49 1.81
C VAL A 35 -13.30 -22.09 1.39
N SER A 36 -14.26 -22.26 2.29
CA SER A 36 -15.64 -21.85 2.02
C SER A 36 -15.77 -20.32 1.91
N SER A 37 -16.84 -19.83 1.28
CA SER A 37 -17.14 -18.40 1.26
C SER A 37 -17.29 -17.83 2.69
N HIS A 38 -17.92 -18.58 3.59
CA HIS A 38 -18.09 -18.18 4.99
C HIS A 38 -16.75 -18.02 5.74
N GLU A 39 -15.79 -18.92 5.50
CA GLU A 39 -14.45 -18.81 6.07
C GLU A 39 -13.67 -17.66 5.46
N THR A 40 -13.86 -17.44 4.15
CA THR A 40 -13.27 -16.30 3.42
C THR A 40 -13.77 -14.97 3.98
N ASP A 41 -15.08 -14.84 4.24
CA ASP A 41 -15.67 -13.63 4.82
C ASP A 41 -15.13 -13.39 6.24
N LYS A 42 -15.09 -14.44 7.07
CA LYS A 42 -14.50 -14.38 8.42
C LYS A 42 -13.02 -13.98 8.39
N TYR A 43 -12.26 -14.41 7.39
CA TYR A 43 -10.87 -14.03 7.24
C TYR A 43 -10.73 -12.51 7.07
N TYR A 44 -11.49 -11.90 6.15
CA TYR A 44 -11.43 -10.45 5.93
C TYR A 44 -12.00 -9.66 7.11
N ASP A 45 -13.06 -10.13 7.76
CA ASP A 45 -13.60 -9.52 8.98
C ASP A 45 -12.55 -9.51 10.11
N ASN A 46 -11.84 -10.63 10.29
CA ASN A 46 -10.76 -10.73 11.26
C ASN A 46 -9.59 -9.82 10.90
N LEU A 47 -9.25 -9.71 9.61
CA LEU A 47 -8.21 -8.80 9.15
C LEU A 47 -8.57 -7.34 9.48
N LEU A 48 -9.82 -6.91 9.21
CA LEU A 48 -10.32 -5.59 9.63
C LEU A 48 -10.32 -5.42 11.16
N GLY A 49 -10.66 -6.49 11.91
CA GLY A 49 -10.53 -6.52 13.36
C GLY A 49 -9.10 -6.24 13.83
N ILE A 50 -8.11 -6.88 13.20
CA ILE A 50 -6.69 -6.65 13.47
C ILE A 50 -6.30 -5.21 13.12
N GLN A 51 -6.78 -4.68 11.99
CA GLN A 51 -6.49 -3.30 11.58
C GLN A 51 -7.02 -2.27 12.59
N ARG A 52 -8.21 -2.48 13.16
CA ARG A 52 -8.72 -1.63 14.26
C ARG A 52 -7.82 -1.67 15.48
N GLN A 53 -7.37 -2.86 15.88
CA GLN A 53 -6.46 -3.01 17.03
C GLN A 53 -5.08 -2.38 16.74
N MET A 54 -4.57 -2.52 15.53
CA MET A 54 -3.32 -1.91 15.11
C MET A 54 -3.41 -0.38 15.16
N ARG A 55 -4.49 0.20 14.64
CA ARG A 55 -4.71 1.65 14.70
C ARG A 55 -4.77 2.16 16.14
N MET A 56 -5.44 1.45 17.05
CA MET A 56 -5.49 1.81 18.47
C MET A 56 -4.14 1.68 19.18
N ALA A 57 -3.33 0.69 18.81
CA ALA A 57 -1.99 0.49 19.39
C ALA A 57 -0.96 1.52 18.90
N PHE A 58 -1.17 2.08 17.70
CA PHE A 58 -0.23 2.98 17.02
C PHE A 58 -0.86 4.33 16.64
N PRO A 59 -1.47 5.10 17.56
CA PRO A 59 -2.17 6.35 17.22
C PRO A 59 -1.28 7.39 16.53
N ASN A 60 0.04 7.37 16.73
CA ASN A 60 0.99 8.35 16.21
C ASN A 60 1.95 7.78 15.15
N THR A 61 1.75 6.53 14.74
CA THR A 61 2.61 5.82 13.79
C THR A 61 1.76 5.34 12.63
N LEU A 62 2.29 5.40 11.40
CA LEU A 62 1.58 4.94 10.22
C LEU A 62 1.23 3.45 10.35
N THR A 63 -0.03 3.11 10.15
CA THR A 63 -0.48 1.72 10.05
C THR A 63 -1.01 1.45 8.65
N TYR A 64 -0.61 0.36 8.01
CA TYR A 64 -1.07 0.03 6.66
C TYR A 64 -1.33 -1.48 6.44
N GLN A 65 -2.09 -1.80 5.40
CA GLN A 65 -2.34 -3.17 4.94
C GLN A 65 -1.94 -3.28 3.48
N PHE A 66 -1.20 -4.33 3.12
CA PHE A 66 -1.02 -4.67 1.70
C PHE A 66 -2.34 -5.23 1.16
N VAL A 67 -2.98 -4.50 0.26
CA VAL A 67 -4.28 -4.86 -0.33
C VAL A 67 -4.12 -4.97 -1.83
N ASN A 68 -4.47 -6.12 -2.41
CA ASN A 68 -4.36 -6.35 -3.86
C ASN A 68 -5.51 -7.20 -4.42
N TYR A 69 -5.78 -8.35 -3.80
CA TYR A 69 -6.78 -9.33 -4.24
C TYR A 69 -7.47 -9.99 -3.03
N PRO A 70 -8.61 -10.66 -3.25
CA PRO A 70 -9.41 -10.77 -4.48
C PRO A 70 -10.19 -9.48 -4.75
N ARG A 71 -10.68 -9.27 -5.98
CA ARG A 71 -11.33 -8.00 -6.37
C ARG A 71 -12.69 -7.81 -5.70
N GLU A 72 -13.35 -8.92 -5.43
CA GLU A 72 -14.69 -9.04 -4.88
C GLU A 72 -14.82 -8.34 -3.52
N ILE A 73 -13.75 -8.30 -2.73
CA ILE A 73 -13.75 -7.69 -1.40
C ILE A 73 -13.28 -6.23 -1.40
N LEU A 74 -12.61 -5.76 -2.45
CA LEU A 74 -11.86 -4.50 -2.41
C LEU A 74 -12.74 -3.29 -2.11
N ALA A 75 -13.93 -3.19 -2.71
CA ALA A 75 -14.82 -2.04 -2.48
C ALA A 75 -15.18 -1.86 -1.00
N GLY A 76 -15.66 -2.94 -0.37
CA GLY A 76 -16.04 -2.92 1.05
C GLY A 76 -14.83 -2.83 1.97
N PHE A 77 -13.76 -3.58 1.66
CA PHE A 77 -12.55 -3.60 2.48
C PHE A 77 -11.84 -2.25 2.49
N VAL A 78 -11.69 -1.59 1.34
CA VAL A 78 -11.09 -0.24 1.25
C VAL A 78 -11.93 0.80 1.99
N ASP A 79 -13.26 0.74 1.91
CA ASP A 79 -14.12 1.67 2.65
C ASP A 79 -14.02 1.48 4.17
N GLN A 80 -13.89 0.23 4.63
CA GLN A 80 -13.62 -0.07 6.04
C GLN A 80 -12.24 0.42 6.47
N MET A 81 -11.20 0.21 5.66
CA MET A 81 -9.85 0.74 5.91
C MET A 81 -9.85 2.26 6.05
N ARG A 82 -10.59 2.95 5.16
CA ARG A 82 -10.83 4.40 5.25
C ARG A 82 -11.49 4.80 6.56
N THR A 83 -12.52 4.08 6.97
CA THR A 83 -13.24 4.33 8.22
C THR A 83 -12.36 4.11 9.46
N ILE A 84 -11.48 3.10 9.42
CA ILE A 84 -10.52 2.80 10.49
C ILE A 84 -9.41 3.87 10.53
N GLY A 85 -9.08 4.47 9.38
CA GLY A 85 -7.95 5.37 9.23
C GLY A 85 -6.61 4.65 9.04
N THR A 86 -6.64 3.39 8.60
CA THR A 86 -5.45 2.64 8.24
C THR A 86 -5.11 2.92 6.78
N GLY A 87 -3.82 3.12 6.49
CA GLY A 87 -3.30 3.32 5.15
C GLY A 87 -3.51 2.13 4.22
N LEU A 88 -3.73 2.44 2.95
CA LEU A 88 -3.78 1.47 1.87
C LEU A 88 -2.35 1.25 1.36
N GLY A 89 -1.85 0.03 1.46
CA GLY A 89 -0.50 -0.30 1.07
C GLY A 89 -0.41 -1.36 -0.02
N GLY A 90 0.78 -1.42 -0.60
CA GLY A 90 1.31 -2.55 -1.32
C GLY A 90 0.46 -3.28 -2.34
N PRO A 91 -0.35 -2.70 -3.24
CA PRO A 91 -0.14 -3.22 -4.56
C PRO A 91 1.27 -2.80 -4.94
N ASP A 92 2.05 -3.82 -5.29
CA ASP A 92 3.24 -3.65 -6.10
C ASP A 92 2.93 -2.80 -7.32
N ILE A 93 3.91 -2.03 -7.78
CA ILE A 93 3.79 -1.18 -8.96
C ILE A 93 4.07 -2.01 -10.23
N PHE A 94 3.03 -2.68 -10.71
CA PHE A 94 2.96 -3.30 -12.04
C PHE A 94 2.09 -2.43 -12.95
N LEU A 95 2.74 -1.54 -13.72
CA LEU A 95 2.10 -0.48 -14.50
C LEU A 95 0.97 -0.99 -15.40
N ASP A 96 1.21 -2.12 -16.05
CA ASP A 96 0.38 -2.67 -17.12
C ASP A 96 -0.41 -3.91 -16.66
N ASP A 97 -0.45 -4.17 -15.35
CA ASP A 97 -1.11 -5.37 -14.84
C ASP A 97 -2.62 -5.35 -15.10
N PRO A 98 -3.18 -6.30 -15.88
CA PRO A 98 -4.58 -6.24 -16.25
C PRO A 98 -5.53 -6.44 -15.07
N GLY A 99 -5.10 -7.10 -13.99
CA GLY A 99 -5.94 -7.35 -12.82
C GLY A 99 -5.92 -6.18 -11.84
N LEU A 100 -4.75 -5.58 -11.57
CA LEU A 100 -4.65 -4.38 -10.73
C LEU A 100 -5.29 -3.16 -11.40
N ASN A 101 -5.20 -3.07 -12.74
CA ASN A 101 -5.80 -2.00 -13.55
C ASN A 101 -7.26 -2.25 -13.95
N PHE A 102 -7.88 -3.35 -13.52
CA PHE A 102 -9.18 -3.76 -14.04
C PHE A 102 -10.27 -2.74 -13.73
N ASP A 103 -10.90 -2.16 -14.76
CA ASP A 103 -11.94 -1.14 -14.60
C ASP A 103 -13.09 -1.32 -15.61
N HIS A 104 -13.82 -2.43 -15.53
CA HIS A 104 -15.00 -2.67 -16.38
C HIS A 104 -16.31 -2.30 -15.66
N PRO A 105 -17.33 -1.78 -16.37
CA PRO A 105 -18.65 -1.51 -15.78
C PRO A 105 -19.26 -2.76 -15.15
N ASN A 106 -19.95 -2.58 -14.01
CA ASN A 106 -20.68 -3.64 -13.29
C ASN A 106 -19.83 -4.87 -12.89
N LYS A 107 -18.52 -4.70 -12.75
CA LYS A 107 -17.60 -5.74 -12.30
C LYS A 107 -16.72 -5.21 -11.15
N PRO A 108 -16.30 -6.09 -10.21
CA PRO A 108 -15.35 -5.71 -9.18
C PRO A 108 -14.08 -5.10 -9.79
N LYS A 109 -13.67 -3.94 -9.26
CA LYS A 109 -12.53 -3.17 -9.79
C LYS A 109 -11.22 -3.73 -9.26
N GLY A 110 -10.15 -3.51 -10.00
CA GLY A 110 -8.79 -3.72 -9.52
C GLY A 110 -8.40 -2.67 -8.48
N ILE A 111 -7.41 -2.98 -7.66
CA ILE A 111 -7.04 -2.12 -6.53
C ILE A 111 -6.61 -0.70 -6.94
N TYR A 112 -5.95 -0.53 -8.09
CA TYR A 112 -5.50 0.80 -8.54
C TYR A 112 -6.64 1.78 -8.80
N TYR A 113 -7.86 1.28 -9.06
CA TYR A 113 -9.05 2.13 -9.19
C TYR A 113 -9.33 2.93 -7.91
N TYR A 114 -9.07 2.34 -6.74
CA TYR A 114 -9.42 2.94 -5.45
C TYR A 114 -8.36 3.93 -4.93
N TYR A 115 -7.12 3.84 -5.40
CA TYR A 115 -6.02 4.70 -4.92
C TYR A 115 -6.32 6.21 -5.10
N PRO A 116 -6.65 6.71 -6.30
CA PRO A 116 -7.00 8.13 -6.47
C PRO A 116 -8.19 8.57 -5.61
N GLN A 117 -9.14 7.67 -5.33
CA GLN A 117 -10.33 7.97 -4.53
C GLN A 117 -10.02 8.12 -3.03
N MET A 118 -8.94 7.47 -2.59
CA MET A 118 -8.49 7.49 -1.19
C MET A 118 -7.44 8.57 -0.93
N SER A 119 -6.95 9.25 -1.97
CA SER A 119 -5.97 10.34 -1.87
C SER A 119 -6.44 11.42 -0.88
N GLY A 120 -5.58 11.76 0.09
CA GLY A 120 -5.87 12.73 1.13
C GLY A 120 -6.91 12.27 2.18
N LEU A 121 -7.46 11.06 2.06
CA LEU A 121 -8.37 10.49 3.06
C LEU A 121 -7.62 9.56 4.02
N ILE A 122 -6.82 8.66 3.47
CA ILE A 122 -5.92 7.76 4.21
C ILE A 122 -4.54 7.76 3.53
N PRO A 123 -3.47 7.34 4.24
CA PRO A 123 -2.16 7.20 3.63
C PRO A 123 -2.17 6.17 2.48
N LEU A 124 -1.49 6.49 1.40
CA LEU A 124 -1.30 5.61 0.24
C LEU A 124 0.16 5.22 0.12
N THR A 125 0.41 3.91 0.18
CA THR A 125 1.74 3.34 0.39
C THR A 125 2.08 2.18 -0.57
N PRO A 126 2.05 2.40 -1.89
CA PRO A 126 2.42 1.36 -2.85
C PRO A 126 3.90 0.96 -2.72
N SER A 127 4.21 -0.24 -3.22
CA SER A 127 5.54 -0.85 -3.15
C SER A 127 6.19 -0.95 -4.54
N VAL A 128 7.50 -0.76 -4.59
CA VAL A 128 8.33 -1.22 -5.70
C VAL A 128 9.15 -2.41 -5.21
N MET A 129 8.69 -3.61 -5.54
CA MET A 129 9.37 -4.86 -5.26
C MET A 129 10.25 -5.30 -6.42
N GLN A 130 11.07 -6.34 -6.20
CA GLN A 130 12.07 -6.79 -7.16
C GLN A 130 11.50 -7.06 -8.56
N ALA A 131 10.36 -7.76 -8.65
CA ALA A 131 9.74 -8.07 -9.94
C ALA A 131 9.28 -6.83 -10.72
N ASN A 132 9.03 -5.70 -10.05
CA ASN A 132 8.58 -4.47 -10.72
C ASN A 132 9.68 -3.82 -11.56
N TYR A 133 10.95 -4.05 -11.24
CA TYR A 133 12.06 -3.57 -12.07
C TYR A 133 12.20 -4.38 -13.35
N ASP A 134 11.78 -5.64 -13.34
CA ASP A 134 11.98 -6.57 -14.46
C ASP A 134 10.78 -6.59 -15.41
N ASN A 135 9.58 -6.26 -14.92
CA ASN A 135 8.39 -6.33 -15.74
C ASN A 135 7.26 -5.41 -15.27
N THR A 136 6.54 -4.81 -16.21
CA THR A 136 5.33 -4.02 -15.94
C THR A 136 4.10 -4.87 -15.62
N ARG A 137 4.19 -6.20 -15.72
CA ARG A 137 3.11 -7.15 -15.40
C ARG A 137 3.63 -8.30 -14.54
N HIS A 138 2.82 -8.74 -13.57
CA HIS A 138 3.23 -9.86 -12.70
C HIS A 138 3.37 -11.20 -13.47
N ASP A 139 2.69 -11.32 -14.62
CA ASP A 139 2.70 -12.52 -15.47
C ASP A 139 3.91 -12.59 -16.43
N GLY A 140 4.82 -11.61 -16.36
CA GLY A 140 6.03 -11.56 -17.19
C GLY A 140 5.79 -11.16 -18.65
N LYS A 141 4.55 -10.86 -19.06
CA LYS A 141 4.21 -10.52 -20.46
C LYS A 141 4.30 -9.03 -20.76
N GLY A 142 4.73 -8.22 -19.79
CA GLY A 142 4.94 -6.79 -19.96
C GLY A 142 6.33 -6.48 -20.51
N ARG A 143 6.71 -5.22 -20.37
CA ARG A 143 8.05 -4.70 -20.71
C ARG A 143 8.84 -4.39 -19.45
N VAL A 144 10.14 -4.16 -19.59
CA VAL A 144 10.97 -3.62 -18.50
C VAL A 144 10.63 -2.12 -18.33
N PRO A 145 10.16 -1.67 -17.14
CA PRO A 145 9.99 -0.25 -16.87
C PRO A 145 11.32 0.41 -16.47
N THR A 146 11.38 1.73 -16.59
CA THR A 146 12.44 2.52 -15.97
C THR A 146 12.09 2.85 -14.51
N VAL A 147 13.10 3.14 -13.68
CA VAL A 147 12.89 3.65 -12.31
C VAL A 147 12.06 4.93 -12.31
N ALA A 148 12.25 5.80 -13.31
CA ALA A 148 11.46 7.02 -13.45
C ALA A 148 9.97 6.73 -13.70
N GLU A 149 9.64 5.71 -14.49
CA GLU A 149 8.26 5.27 -14.72
C GLU A 149 7.62 4.69 -13.46
N LEU A 150 8.36 3.88 -12.69
CA LEU A 150 7.90 3.33 -11.41
C LEU A 150 7.58 4.46 -10.40
N LEU A 151 8.49 5.44 -10.29
CA LEU A 151 8.29 6.62 -9.45
C LEU A 151 7.07 7.44 -9.90
N ALA A 152 6.99 7.75 -11.20
CA ALA A 152 5.90 8.54 -11.74
C ALA A 152 4.54 7.84 -11.55
N PHE A 153 4.49 6.52 -11.72
CA PHE A 153 3.26 5.77 -11.50
C PHE A 153 2.79 5.83 -10.04
N GLY A 154 3.69 5.58 -9.08
CA GLY A 154 3.37 5.66 -7.66
C GLY A 154 2.93 7.08 -7.24
N ARG A 155 3.66 8.09 -7.69
CA ARG A 155 3.38 9.51 -7.40
C ARG A 155 2.09 10.00 -8.06
N ASP A 156 1.99 9.87 -9.38
CA ASP A 156 0.98 10.59 -10.16
C ASP A 156 -0.32 9.79 -10.28
N ARG A 157 -0.21 8.47 -10.48
CA ARG A 157 -1.38 7.62 -10.66
C ARG A 157 -1.91 7.08 -9.34
N LEU A 158 -1.02 6.61 -8.47
CA LEU A 158 -1.41 6.08 -7.16
C LEU A 158 -1.47 7.15 -6.07
N ARG A 159 -1.05 8.39 -6.33
CA ARG A 159 -1.13 9.51 -5.36
C ARG A 159 -0.46 9.17 -4.03
N ALA A 160 0.66 8.46 -4.10
CA ALA A 160 1.35 7.96 -2.92
C ALA A 160 1.77 9.09 -1.96
N ASN A 161 1.58 8.84 -0.67
CA ASN A 161 2.25 9.57 0.41
C ASN A 161 3.63 8.95 0.70
N TYR A 162 3.71 7.61 0.61
CA TYR A 162 4.94 6.84 0.80
C TYR A 162 5.15 5.93 -0.40
N LEU A 163 6.40 5.74 -0.81
CA LEU A 163 6.77 4.77 -1.82
C LEU A 163 7.84 3.85 -1.25
N PHE A 164 7.49 2.60 -0.99
CA PHE A 164 8.40 1.63 -0.38
C PHE A 164 9.19 0.88 -1.45
N TRP A 165 10.49 1.13 -1.54
CA TRP A 165 11.37 0.48 -2.50
C TRP A 165 12.12 -0.67 -1.84
N THR A 166 11.94 -1.88 -2.35
CA THR A 166 12.83 -2.99 -2.04
C THR A 166 14.18 -2.73 -2.69
N ARG A 167 15.26 -2.92 -1.90
CA ARG A 167 16.63 -2.86 -2.40
C ARG A 167 16.92 -4.09 -3.26
N ALA A 168 16.54 -4.03 -4.54
CA ALA A 168 16.78 -5.09 -5.51
C ALA A 168 18.24 -5.09 -6.00
N PRO A 169 18.94 -6.25 -5.99
CA PRO A 169 20.26 -6.39 -6.59
C PRO A 169 20.26 -5.92 -8.06
N GLY A 170 21.28 -5.18 -8.48
CA GLY A 170 21.40 -4.66 -9.84
C GLY A 170 20.60 -3.39 -10.15
N HIS A 171 19.57 -3.04 -9.36
CA HIS A 171 18.71 -1.88 -9.64
C HIS A 171 18.87 -0.72 -8.66
N PHE A 172 19.31 -0.99 -7.42
CA PHE A 172 19.33 0.04 -6.36
C PHE A 172 20.15 1.29 -6.71
N GLN A 173 21.23 1.16 -7.48
CA GLN A 173 22.02 2.31 -7.92
C GLN A 173 21.21 3.26 -8.82
N GLN A 174 20.37 2.70 -9.71
CA GLN A 174 19.49 3.50 -10.57
C GLN A 174 18.39 4.21 -9.75
N VAL A 175 17.95 3.61 -8.64
CA VAL A 175 17.05 4.26 -7.68
C VAL A 175 17.72 5.48 -7.07
N LEU A 176 18.94 5.34 -6.54
CA LEU A 176 19.69 6.46 -5.96
C LEU A 176 19.92 7.58 -6.96
N GLU A 177 20.32 7.26 -8.19
CA GLU A 177 20.51 8.24 -9.27
C GLU A 177 19.20 8.96 -9.61
N GLN A 178 18.08 8.24 -9.65
CA GLN A 178 16.78 8.85 -9.88
C GLN A 178 16.37 9.78 -8.74
N MET A 179 16.60 9.38 -7.48
CA MET A 179 16.29 10.22 -6.31
C MET A 179 17.13 11.50 -6.29
N GLN A 180 18.40 11.44 -6.68
CA GLN A 180 19.28 12.61 -6.77
C GLN A 180 18.85 13.64 -7.81
N ARG A 181 18.05 13.24 -8.80
CA ARG A 181 17.51 14.16 -9.83
C ARG A 181 16.27 14.91 -9.36
N ILE A 182 15.68 14.54 -8.22
CA ILE A 182 14.48 15.19 -7.71
C ILE A 182 14.88 16.49 -7.02
N PRO A 183 14.41 17.66 -7.51
CA PRO A 183 14.68 18.92 -6.82
C PRO A 183 13.91 18.92 -5.51
N LEU A 184 14.64 19.00 -4.39
CA LEU A 184 14.03 19.03 -3.04
C LEU A 184 13.68 20.44 -2.58
N GLN A 185 14.26 21.47 -3.18
CA GLN A 185 13.96 22.86 -2.83
C GLN A 185 12.50 23.18 -3.21
N GLY A 186 11.68 23.47 -2.20
CA GLY A 186 10.24 23.67 -2.38
C GLY A 186 9.44 22.39 -2.66
N ASN A 187 10.08 21.22 -2.56
CA ASN A 187 9.45 19.92 -2.78
C ASN A 187 10.08 18.83 -1.89
N PRO A 188 9.99 18.98 -0.55
CA PRO A 188 10.67 18.09 0.40
C PRO A 188 10.17 16.64 0.33
N SER A 189 8.95 16.40 -0.14
CA SER A 189 8.39 15.05 -0.35
C SER A 189 8.83 14.39 -1.66
N GLY A 190 9.71 15.02 -2.43
CA GLY A 190 10.17 14.50 -3.71
C GLY A 190 9.06 14.35 -4.76
N GLY A 191 7.97 15.11 -4.60
CA GLY A 191 6.80 15.13 -5.46
C GLY A 191 5.66 14.23 -4.98
N LEU A 192 5.86 13.43 -3.93
CA LEU A 192 4.78 12.67 -3.28
C LEU A 192 3.80 13.61 -2.57
N ASP A 193 2.59 13.13 -2.32
CA ASP A 193 1.57 13.92 -1.63
C ASP A 193 1.94 14.07 -0.14
N ALA A 194 2.35 15.29 0.24
CA ALA A 194 2.74 15.64 1.60
C ALA A 194 1.56 16.05 2.48
N LEU A 195 0.34 16.15 1.92
CA LEU A 195 -0.83 16.54 2.70
C LEU A 195 -1.17 15.48 3.73
N CYS A 196 -1.39 15.92 4.96
CA CYS A 196 -1.83 15.04 6.03
C CYS A 196 -3.19 14.42 5.68
N PRO A 197 -3.32 13.08 5.64
CA PRO A 197 -4.59 12.45 5.36
C PRO A 197 -5.65 12.79 6.42
N LYS A 198 -6.89 13.01 6.00
CA LYS A 198 -8.00 13.42 6.89
C LYS A 198 -8.33 12.41 7.99
N ALA A 199 -7.93 11.16 7.84
CA ALA A 199 -8.04 10.16 8.89
C ALA A 199 -7.19 10.48 10.13
N TYR A 200 -6.20 11.36 10.01
CA TYR A 200 -5.31 11.77 11.09
C TYR A 200 -5.68 13.15 11.61
N VAL A 201 -5.62 13.33 12.93
CA VAL A 201 -5.93 14.61 13.59
C VAL A 201 -4.89 15.68 13.20
N SER A 202 -3.63 15.25 13.09
CA SER A 202 -2.51 16.06 12.61
C SER A 202 -1.38 15.13 12.16
N CYS A 203 -0.51 15.64 11.30
CA CYS A 203 0.75 14.99 10.95
C CYS A 203 1.88 15.85 11.50
N VAL A 204 2.96 15.20 11.93
CA VAL A 204 4.16 15.90 12.40
C VAL A 204 5.03 16.27 11.20
N GLU A 205 5.67 17.44 11.28
CA GLU A 205 6.68 17.89 10.31
C GLU A 205 8.06 17.32 10.64
#